data_AF-A0A8S1BY68-F1
#
_entry.id   AF-A0A8S1BY68-F1
#
_cell.length_a   1.000
_cell.length_b   1.000
_cell.length_c   1.000
_cell.angle_alpha   90.00
_cell.angle_beta   90.00
_cell.angle_gamma   90.00
#
_symmetry.space_group_name_H-M   'P 1'
#
loop_
_entity.id
_entity.type
_entity.pdbx_description
1 polymer ?
#
loop_
_entity_poly.entity_id
_entity_poly.type
_entity_poly.pdbx_seq_one_letter_code
_entity_poly.pdbx_strand_id
1 'polypeptide(L)'
;MRRGIFTVSNPKPVQVKGMLKNNQNFPRRRKATYFFAFLFSMAYLCLLIFAPSLRMGFKKSAAAPSLEQERERAQRLLLSGRHDASGRYRILSFVFQGTRWAALSMNASSVCVATQICMDQLDSVPPFVDSAPGAVSVALFVPRDQLVSALVMLQFLRLCSRNFREKASVHFIVPHGQSFLDQNVVETAGPLNLDCRHSAGEVLEAITAGRRLKLAAKEARPPAGMLRNVGLEHCHNEWRASIDPHMLFPETLGAAALADFLATRDQQAEKSAFVLPEYVLVRGEMPKNRAELLSHFLDGKVRPKGDNEEAYAASLLQRWQRHGTASSSRVQVAFKLLKFNFAFQPAFVTKLGSPRFDERYSQDAMAKFSQVYEMLMQDYQFYVLDNAYLCGYRDEISTTPLSSDLHIFHESHLSELISRYERDPLALLKHDHMRHGNLREKYV
;
A
#
# COMPACT_ATOMS: atom_id res chain seq x y z
N MET A 1 -43.48 7.74 -53.77
CA MET A 1 -44.85 7.87 -53.26
C MET A 1 -44.79 8.26 -51.77
N ARG A 2 -45.50 9.35 -51.39
CA ARG A 2 -45.93 9.83 -50.04
C ARG A 2 -44.83 9.96 -48.95
N ARG A 3 -44.34 11.15 -48.54
CA ARG A 3 -44.92 12.34 -47.84
C ARG A 3 -45.60 12.06 -46.48
N GLY A 4 -45.16 12.78 -45.44
CA GLY A 4 -45.79 12.89 -44.11
C GLY A 4 -44.81 13.37 -43.01
N ILE A 5 -44.40 14.64 -42.95
CA ILE A 5 -44.99 15.80 -42.23
C ILE A 5 -44.51 15.91 -40.76
N PHE A 6 -43.71 16.95 -40.50
CA PHE A 6 -43.38 17.53 -39.20
C PHE A 6 -44.59 18.25 -38.59
N THR A 7 -44.75 18.22 -37.27
CA THR A 7 -45.57 19.21 -36.54
C THR A 7 -44.79 19.82 -35.38
N VAL A 8 -44.73 21.15 -35.43
CA VAL A 8 -44.27 22.08 -34.40
C VAL A 8 -45.49 22.46 -33.56
N SER A 9 -45.35 22.57 -32.24
CA SER A 9 -46.32 23.31 -31.41
C SER A 9 -45.60 24.25 -30.46
N ASN A 10 -45.91 25.54 -30.60
CA ASN A 10 -45.50 26.64 -29.74
C ASN A 10 -46.75 27.14 -28.96
N PRO A 11 -46.57 27.89 -27.86
CA PRO A 11 -47.55 28.03 -26.78
C PRO A 11 -48.60 29.12 -27.02
N LYS A 12 -49.72 29.01 -26.31
CA LYS A 12 -50.83 29.99 -26.26
C LYS A 12 -50.87 30.79 -24.94
N PRO A 13 -51.60 31.91 -24.89
CA PRO A 13 -51.20 33.12 -24.17
C PRO A 13 -51.93 33.42 -22.85
N VAL A 14 -51.30 34.34 -22.12
CA VAL A 14 -51.75 35.33 -21.12
C VAL A 14 -53.26 35.58 -20.99
N GLN A 15 -53.77 35.64 -19.75
CA GLN A 15 -54.60 36.77 -19.27
C GLN A 15 -54.53 36.96 -17.75
N VAL A 16 -54.24 38.22 -17.39
CA VAL A 16 -54.24 38.82 -16.06
C VAL A 16 -55.60 39.47 -15.83
N LYS A 17 -56.22 39.22 -14.67
CA LYS A 17 -57.26 40.10 -14.10
C LYS A 17 -56.90 40.40 -12.65
N GLY A 18 -56.66 41.67 -12.38
CA GLY A 18 -56.48 42.19 -11.03
C GLY A 18 -57.80 42.44 -10.32
N MET A 19 -57.72 42.58 -9.00
CA MET A 19 -58.54 43.53 -8.26
C MET A 19 -57.80 44.01 -7.01
N LEU A 20 -57.70 45.33 -6.94
CA LEU A 20 -57.21 46.15 -5.84
C LEU A 20 -58.08 45.99 -4.59
N LYS A 21 -57.47 46.11 -3.41
CA LYS A 21 -58.00 46.95 -2.33
C LYS A 21 -56.88 47.51 -1.46
N ASN A 22 -56.95 48.83 -1.29
CA ASN A 22 -56.14 49.69 -0.43
C ASN A 22 -56.09 49.20 1.02
N ASN A 23 -54.95 49.39 1.70
CA ASN A 23 -54.98 50.23 2.89
C ASN A 23 -53.62 50.84 3.25
N GLN A 24 -53.71 52.06 3.78
CA GLN A 24 -52.68 53.05 4.05
C GLN A 24 -51.73 52.63 5.20
N ASN A 25 -50.43 52.98 5.09
CA ASN A 25 -49.61 53.62 6.14
C ASN A 25 -48.11 53.72 5.76
N PHE A 26 -47.61 54.96 5.66
CA PHE A 26 -46.19 55.38 5.64
C PHE A 26 -45.67 55.57 7.10
N PRO A 27 -44.37 55.84 7.39
CA PRO A 27 -43.12 55.17 7.00
C PRO A 27 -42.22 54.83 8.23
N ARG A 28 -41.50 53.69 8.21
CA ARG A 28 -40.43 53.41 9.21
C ARG A 28 -39.18 52.72 8.62
N ARG A 29 -38.91 52.88 7.33
CA ARG A 29 -37.76 52.26 6.64
C ARG A 29 -36.85 53.30 5.97
N ARG A 30 -36.17 54.11 6.78
CA ARG A 30 -34.96 54.84 6.32
C ARG A 30 -33.77 54.79 7.29
N LYS A 31 -33.91 54.19 8.48
CA LYS A 31 -32.79 54.09 9.46
C LYS A 31 -32.03 52.76 9.44
N ALA A 32 -32.64 51.67 8.96
CA ALA A 32 -32.00 50.35 8.95
C ALA A 32 -30.93 50.19 7.85
N THR A 33 -31.13 50.82 6.69
CA THR A 33 -30.24 50.66 5.53
C THR A 33 -28.89 51.36 5.73
N TYR A 34 -28.87 52.50 6.43
CA TYR A 34 -27.62 53.20 6.75
C TYR A 34 -26.84 52.51 7.87
N PHE A 35 -27.51 51.82 8.80
CA PHE A 35 -26.83 51.08 9.88
C PHE A 35 -26.08 49.85 9.35
N PHE A 36 -26.66 49.12 8.39
CA PHE A 36 -25.99 47.97 7.76
C PHE A 36 -24.83 48.40 6.86
N ALA A 37 -24.95 49.51 6.14
CA ALA A 37 -23.84 50.04 5.33
C ALA A 37 -22.67 50.52 6.20
N PHE A 38 -22.95 51.12 7.37
CA PHE A 38 -21.92 51.58 8.30
C PHE A 38 -21.20 50.40 8.99
N LEU A 39 -21.91 49.35 9.36
CA LEU A 39 -21.31 48.14 9.94
C LEU A 39 -20.42 47.38 8.93
N PHE A 40 -20.82 47.30 7.66
CA PHE A 40 -19.99 46.71 6.61
C PHE A 40 -18.72 47.53 6.33
N SER A 41 -18.83 48.86 6.34
CA SER A 41 -17.68 49.75 6.17
C SER A 41 -16.69 49.65 7.35
N MET A 42 -17.19 49.59 8.59
CA MET A 42 -16.34 49.43 9.78
C MET A 42 -15.70 48.03 9.87
N ALA A 43 -16.40 46.97 9.45
CA ALA A 43 -15.81 45.63 9.37
C ALA A 43 -14.71 45.55 8.30
N TYR A 44 -14.89 46.23 7.17
CA TYR A 44 -13.87 46.31 6.11
C TYR A 44 -12.67 47.15 6.54
N LEU A 45 -12.90 48.25 7.27
CA LEU A 45 -11.84 49.07 7.83
C LEU A 45 -11.06 48.35 8.95
N CYS A 46 -11.74 47.59 9.81
CA CYS A 46 -11.09 46.71 10.80
C CYS A 46 -10.26 45.60 10.13
N LEU A 47 -10.74 45.01 9.03
CA LEU A 47 -9.95 44.04 8.25
C LEU A 47 -8.71 44.69 7.64
N LEU A 48 -8.78 45.94 7.17
CA LEU A 48 -7.62 46.63 6.60
C LEU A 48 -6.62 47.14 7.66
N ILE A 49 -7.11 47.53 8.84
CA ILE A 49 -6.27 48.07 9.93
C ILE A 49 -5.65 46.95 10.79
N PHE A 50 -6.31 45.80 10.96
CA PHE A 50 -5.79 44.65 11.72
C PHE A 50 -5.13 43.56 10.85
N ALA A 51 -5.23 43.62 9.52
CA ALA A 51 -4.48 42.71 8.63
C ALA A 51 -2.94 42.82 8.68
N PRO A 52 -2.29 43.95 9.08
CA PRO A 52 -0.83 43.98 9.12
C PRO A 52 -0.22 43.10 10.23
N SER A 53 -1.01 42.69 11.23
CA SER A 53 -0.56 41.83 12.34
C SER A 53 -0.76 40.32 12.07
N LEU A 54 -1.40 39.96 10.96
CA LEU A 54 -1.55 38.59 10.47
C LEU A 54 -0.66 38.34 9.23
N ARG A 55 0.53 38.95 9.18
CA ARG A 55 1.67 38.32 8.48
C ARG A 55 2.20 37.17 9.32
N MET A 56 1.38 36.13 9.51
CA MET A 56 1.93 34.79 9.68
C MET A 56 2.76 34.55 8.43
N GLY A 57 4.08 34.50 8.60
CA GLY A 57 4.98 34.15 7.53
C GLY A 57 4.45 32.87 6.89
N PHE A 58 4.01 32.98 5.64
CA PHE A 58 4.07 31.84 4.74
C PHE A 58 5.52 31.40 4.77
N LYS A 59 5.83 30.42 5.62
CA LYS A 59 7.07 29.66 5.52
C LYS A 59 7.06 29.20 4.07
N LYS A 60 7.94 29.80 3.25
CA LYS A 60 8.32 29.22 1.97
C LYS A 60 8.49 27.74 2.25
N SER A 61 7.76 26.89 1.52
CA SER A 61 8.00 25.45 1.54
C SER A 61 9.51 25.26 1.54
N ALA A 62 10.07 24.71 2.62
CA ALA A 62 11.51 24.57 2.74
C ALA A 62 12.01 23.88 1.46
N ALA A 63 13.02 24.46 0.81
CA ALA A 63 13.63 23.84 -0.35
C ALA A 63 14.02 22.40 0.03
N ALA A 64 13.86 21.45 -0.90
CA ALA A 64 14.29 20.09 -0.63
C ALA A 64 15.78 20.10 -0.22
N PRO A 65 16.16 19.34 0.81
CA PRO A 65 17.55 19.27 1.26
C PRO A 65 18.46 18.80 0.12
N SER A 66 19.69 19.29 0.10
CA SER A 66 20.70 18.86 -0.85
C SER A 66 21.12 17.40 -0.59
N LEU A 67 21.74 16.76 -1.58
CA LEU A 67 22.28 15.40 -1.42
C LEU A 67 23.26 15.30 -0.25
N GLU A 68 24.06 16.34 -0.03
CA GLU A 68 25.03 16.38 1.07
C GLU A 68 24.33 16.46 2.44
N GLN A 69 23.25 17.24 2.55
CA GLN A 69 22.43 17.29 3.77
C GLN A 69 21.74 15.94 4.04
N GLU A 70 21.26 15.25 3.00
CA GLU A 70 20.70 13.90 3.11
C GLU A 70 21.78 12.89 3.54
N ARG A 71 23.01 13.01 3.04
CA ARG A 71 24.15 12.18 3.47
C ARG A 71 24.51 12.38 4.93
N GLU A 72 24.68 13.62 5.37
CA GLU A 72 24.97 13.92 6.79
C GLU A 72 23.86 13.44 7.71
N ARG A 73 22.60 13.56 7.28
CA ARG A 73 21.44 13.01 8.02
C ARG A 73 21.52 11.49 8.07
N ALA A 74 21.79 10.82 6.96
CA ALA A 74 21.90 9.37 6.90
C ALA A 74 23.09 8.84 7.72
N GLN A 75 24.21 9.58 7.77
CA GLN A 75 25.35 9.32 8.67
C GLN A 75 24.95 9.37 10.14
N ARG A 76 24.24 10.42 10.55
CA ARG A 76 23.70 10.50 11.92
C ARG A 76 22.75 9.35 12.22
N LEU A 77 21.89 9.00 11.27
CA LEU A 77 20.99 7.86 11.41
C LEU A 77 21.76 6.53 11.54
N LEU A 78 22.84 6.30 10.79
CA LEU A 78 23.67 5.10 10.97
C LEU A 78 24.26 5.02 12.38
N LEU A 79 24.67 6.13 12.96
CA LEU A 79 25.20 6.15 14.34
C LEU A 79 24.12 5.86 15.38
N SER A 80 22.92 6.40 15.18
CA SER A 80 21.78 6.22 16.11
C SER A 80 20.86 5.05 15.76
N GLY A 81 21.13 4.32 14.67
CA GLY A 81 20.23 3.31 14.13
C GLY A 81 20.13 2.10 15.04
N ARG A 82 18.93 1.54 15.16
CA ARG A 82 18.63 0.40 16.04
C ARG A 82 19.17 -0.88 15.42
N HIS A 83 19.76 -1.76 16.23
CA HIS A 83 20.13 -3.10 15.78
C HIS A 83 18.91 -4.02 15.75
N ASP A 84 18.88 -4.95 14.79
CA ASP A 84 17.94 -6.06 14.86
C ASP A 84 18.30 -7.03 16.01
N ALA A 85 17.39 -7.96 16.32
CA ALA A 85 17.59 -8.91 17.41
C ALA A 85 18.83 -9.80 17.23
N SER A 86 19.22 -10.09 15.99
CA SER A 86 20.43 -10.88 15.70
C SER A 86 21.73 -10.06 15.68
N GLY A 87 21.64 -8.73 15.75
CA GLY A 87 22.78 -7.82 15.63
C GLY A 87 23.42 -7.78 14.24
N ARG A 88 22.87 -8.49 13.25
CA ARG A 88 23.40 -8.59 11.88
C ARG A 88 23.02 -7.41 11.00
N TYR A 89 22.00 -6.65 11.37
CA TYR A 89 21.45 -5.54 10.61
C TYR A 89 21.21 -4.34 11.50
N ARG A 90 21.28 -3.15 10.89
CA ARG A 90 20.87 -1.88 11.50
C ARG A 90 19.68 -1.31 10.74
N ILE A 91 18.70 -0.85 11.49
CA ILE A 91 17.44 -0.30 11.00
C ILE A 91 17.50 1.22 11.15
N LEU A 92 17.41 1.92 10.02
CA LEU A 92 17.33 3.37 9.96
C LEU A 92 15.90 3.77 9.64
N SER A 93 15.15 4.10 10.68
CA SER A 93 13.76 4.54 10.52
C SER A 93 13.68 5.95 9.96
N PHE A 94 12.70 6.19 9.09
CA PHE A 94 12.38 7.53 8.56
C PHE A 94 13.57 8.24 7.91
N VAL A 95 14.37 7.50 7.13
CA VAL A 95 15.39 8.11 6.25
C VAL A 95 14.70 9.12 5.34
N PHE A 96 13.56 8.72 4.77
CA PHE A 96 12.62 9.62 4.12
C PHE A 96 11.25 9.56 4.81
N GLN A 97 10.58 10.71 4.89
CA GLN A 97 9.21 10.82 5.37
C GLN A 97 8.46 11.86 4.55
N GLY A 98 7.34 11.45 3.99
CA GLY A 98 6.48 12.28 3.16
C GLY A 98 5.76 13.35 3.96
N THR A 99 5.42 14.47 3.31
CA THR A 99 4.87 15.66 3.97
C THR A 99 3.48 15.43 4.59
N ARG A 100 2.70 14.49 4.06
CA ARG A 100 1.37 14.12 4.56
C ARG A 100 1.36 12.78 5.28
N TRP A 101 2.49 12.08 5.35
CA TRP A 101 2.59 10.76 5.95
C TRP A 101 2.01 10.75 7.36
N ALA A 102 2.41 11.69 8.23
CA ALA A 102 1.94 11.72 9.61
C ALA A 102 0.42 11.93 9.72
N ALA A 103 -0.16 12.81 8.90
CA ALA A 103 -1.60 13.06 8.87
C ALA A 103 -2.38 11.84 8.35
N LEU A 104 -1.84 11.15 7.34
CA LEU A 104 -2.42 9.90 6.83
C LEU A 104 -2.31 8.78 7.87
N SER A 105 -1.21 8.72 8.62
CA SER A 105 -1.01 7.70 9.66
C SER A 105 -1.93 7.86 10.87
N MET A 106 -2.46 9.05 11.10
CA MET A 106 -3.42 9.33 12.19
C MET A 106 -4.88 9.03 11.80
N ASN A 107 -5.17 8.81 10.51
CA ASN A 107 -6.53 8.52 10.07
C ASN A 107 -6.86 7.03 10.32
N ALA A 108 -7.67 6.77 11.34
CA ALA A 108 -8.07 5.42 11.77
C ALA A 108 -8.76 4.59 10.68
N SER A 109 -9.55 5.23 9.81
CA SER A 109 -10.26 4.53 8.72
C SER A 109 -9.36 4.27 7.50
N SER A 110 -8.15 4.84 7.46
CA SER A 110 -7.23 4.63 6.34
C SER A 110 -6.31 3.44 6.58
N VAL A 111 -5.96 2.76 5.48
CA VAL A 111 -5.02 1.62 5.52
C VAL A 111 -3.61 2.12 5.28
N CYS A 112 -2.69 1.79 6.18
CA CYS A 112 -1.26 1.89 5.86
C CYS A 112 -0.80 0.64 5.13
N VAL A 113 -0.14 0.84 4.00
CA VAL A 113 0.42 -0.24 3.21
C VAL A 113 1.92 -0.31 3.44
N ALA A 114 2.38 -1.41 4.00
CA ALA A 114 3.79 -1.74 4.12
C ALA A 114 4.23 -2.54 2.90
N THR A 115 5.41 -2.21 2.36
CA THR A 115 6.08 -3.03 1.36
C THR A 115 7.56 -3.18 1.70
N GLN A 116 8.15 -4.24 1.16
CA GLN A 116 9.57 -4.52 1.23
C GLN A 116 10.14 -4.37 -0.18
N ILE A 117 11.39 -3.93 -0.30
CA ILE A 117 12.09 -3.88 -1.59
C ILE A 117 13.59 -4.05 -1.41
N CYS A 118 14.24 -4.50 -2.47
CA CYS A 118 15.67 -4.40 -2.70
C CYS A 118 16.02 -3.21 -3.59
N MET A 119 17.32 -2.91 -3.69
CA MET A 119 17.83 -1.81 -4.52
C MET A 119 17.42 -1.92 -5.99
N ASP A 120 17.40 -3.13 -6.55
CA ASP A 120 17.03 -3.44 -7.93
C ASP A 120 15.50 -3.38 -8.19
N GLN A 121 14.71 -3.11 -7.16
CA GLN A 121 13.25 -2.97 -7.25
C GLN A 121 12.77 -1.54 -6.95
N LEU A 122 13.67 -0.57 -6.77
CA LEU A 122 13.31 0.81 -6.43
C LEU A 122 12.46 1.52 -7.51
N ASP A 123 12.52 1.05 -8.75
CA ASP A 123 11.70 1.50 -9.88
C ASP A 123 10.21 1.13 -9.73
N SER A 124 9.89 0.12 -8.91
CA SER A 124 8.50 -0.27 -8.61
C SER A 124 7.80 0.64 -7.60
N VAL A 125 8.55 1.46 -6.86
CA VAL A 125 8.00 2.29 -5.78
C VAL A 125 7.01 3.35 -6.28
N PRO A 126 7.28 4.13 -7.35
CA PRO A 126 6.31 5.10 -7.86
C PRO A 126 4.92 4.50 -8.17
N PRO A 127 4.78 3.49 -9.05
CA PRO A 127 3.46 2.95 -9.35
C PRO A 127 2.79 2.31 -8.13
N PHE A 128 3.56 1.71 -7.23
CA PHE A 128 3.05 1.18 -5.97
C PHE A 128 2.42 2.27 -5.10
N VAL A 129 3.16 3.35 -4.83
CA VAL A 129 2.70 4.46 -3.98
C VAL A 129 1.56 5.25 -4.64
N ASP A 130 1.56 5.34 -5.98
CA ASP A 130 0.47 5.96 -6.73
C ASP A 130 -0.84 5.18 -6.56
N SER A 131 -0.80 3.84 -6.60
CA SER A 131 -1.98 2.99 -6.43
C SER A 131 -2.45 2.86 -4.97
N ALA A 132 -1.55 3.07 -3.99
CA ALA A 132 -1.85 2.76 -2.60
C ALA A 132 -2.99 3.64 -2.01
N PRO A 133 -3.92 3.02 -1.25
CA PRO A 133 -5.09 3.69 -0.67
C PRO A 133 -4.77 4.61 0.52
N GLY A 134 -3.53 4.69 0.99
CA GLY A 134 -3.19 5.46 2.18
C GLY A 134 -1.70 5.77 2.32
N ALA A 135 -1.24 5.88 3.57
CA ALA A 135 0.19 6.01 3.86
C ALA A 135 0.93 4.76 3.39
N VAL A 136 2.16 4.93 2.90
CA VAL A 136 3.01 3.82 2.46
C VAL A 136 4.27 3.78 3.29
N SER A 137 4.58 2.61 3.86
CA SER A 137 5.82 2.34 4.56
C SER A 137 6.69 1.41 3.72
N VAL A 138 7.86 1.88 3.31
CA VAL A 138 8.79 1.13 2.46
C VAL A 138 10.00 0.70 3.27
N ALA A 139 10.18 -0.60 3.45
CA ALA A 139 11.39 -1.20 4.01
C ALA A 139 12.37 -1.53 2.88
N LEU A 140 13.44 -0.75 2.74
CA LEU A 140 14.45 -0.92 1.71
C LEU A 140 15.69 -1.60 2.28
N PHE A 141 16.05 -2.76 1.73
CA PHE A 141 17.37 -3.34 1.99
C PHE A 141 18.44 -2.63 1.18
N VAL A 142 19.47 -2.13 1.86
CA VAL A 142 20.56 -1.37 1.25
C VAL A 142 21.90 -2.09 1.53
N PRO A 143 22.50 -2.74 0.51
CA PRO A 143 23.82 -3.36 0.63
C PRO A 143 24.96 -2.37 0.93
N ARG A 144 26.12 -2.92 1.28
CA ARG A 144 27.29 -2.17 1.81
C ARG A 144 27.75 -0.99 0.95
N ASP A 145 27.66 -1.12 -0.35
CA ASP A 145 28.21 -0.20 -1.37
C ASP A 145 27.14 0.62 -2.09
N GLN A 146 25.89 0.61 -1.61
CA GLN A 146 24.75 1.16 -2.34
C GLN A 146 23.98 2.25 -1.60
N LEU A 147 24.46 2.66 -0.43
CA LEU A 147 23.78 3.66 0.39
C LEU A 147 23.67 5.03 -0.31
N VAL A 148 24.73 5.50 -0.94
CA VAL A 148 24.68 6.73 -1.75
C VAL A 148 23.71 6.59 -2.94
N SER A 149 23.69 5.44 -3.64
CA SER A 149 22.71 5.21 -4.72
C SER A 149 21.28 5.23 -4.21
N ALA A 150 21.02 4.62 -3.05
CA ALA A 150 19.71 4.63 -2.43
C ALA A 150 19.27 6.08 -2.15
N LEU A 151 20.15 6.91 -1.56
CA LEU A 151 19.86 8.32 -1.28
C LEU A 151 19.61 9.14 -2.55
N VAL A 152 20.41 8.94 -3.61
CA VAL A 152 20.20 9.59 -4.91
C VAL A 152 18.83 9.20 -5.49
N MET A 153 18.47 7.93 -5.42
CA MET A 153 17.16 7.46 -5.88
C MET A 153 16.02 8.07 -5.05
N LEU A 154 16.14 8.12 -3.72
CA LEU A 154 15.15 8.79 -2.87
C LEU A 154 15.00 10.27 -3.20
N GLN A 155 16.09 10.97 -3.52
CA GLN A 155 16.06 12.37 -3.94
C GLN A 155 15.31 12.52 -5.27
N PHE A 156 15.61 11.67 -6.26
CA PHE A 156 14.88 11.62 -7.52
C PHE A 156 13.38 11.37 -7.31
N LEU A 157 13.03 10.33 -6.54
CA LEU A 157 11.63 9.99 -6.23
C LEU A 157 10.90 11.13 -5.51
N ARG A 158 11.56 11.80 -4.56
CA ARG A 158 11.04 12.98 -3.87
C ARG A 158 10.78 14.14 -4.83
N LEU A 159 11.65 14.35 -5.82
CA LEU A 159 11.52 15.43 -6.79
C LEU A 159 10.42 15.13 -7.82
N CYS A 160 10.34 13.90 -8.31
CA CYS A 160 9.59 13.56 -9.50
C CYS A 160 8.28 12.79 -9.26
N SER A 161 8.10 12.16 -8.10
CA SER A 161 6.83 11.53 -7.72
C SER A 161 6.12 12.31 -6.62
N ARG A 162 4.95 12.86 -6.94
CA ARG A 162 4.13 13.62 -5.98
C ARG A 162 3.61 12.72 -4.85
N ASN A 163 3.04 11.56 -5.18
CA ASN A 163 2.49 10.67 -4.16
C ASN A 163 3.60 10.08 -3.27
N PHE A 164 4.78 9.77 -3.83
CA PHE A 164 5.93 9.41 -3.00
C PHE A 164 6.28 10.53 -2.01
N ARG A 165 6.39 11.77 -2.48
CA ARG A 165 6.70 12.95 -1.65
C ARG A 165 5.68 13.21 -0.55
N GLU A 166 4.41 12.89 -0.79
CA GLU A 166 3.33 13.16 0.15
C GLU A 166 3.07 11.98 1.11
N LYS A 167 3.05 10.74 0.59
CA LYS A 167 2.47 9.58 1.28
C LYS A 167 3.48 8.56 1.81
N ALA A 168 4.72 8.54 1.32
CA ALA A 168 5.67 7.47 1.62
C ALA A 168 6.55 7.77 2.85
N SER A 169 6.92 6.75 3.61
CA SER A 169 8.09 6.73 4.49
C SER A 169 9.04 5.64 4.00
N VAL A 170 10.35 5.89 4.10
CA VAL A 170 11.37 4.90 3.74
C VAL A 170 12.27 4.63 4.93
N HIS A 171 12.48 3.35 5.18
CA HIS A 171 13.25 2.80 6.29
C HIS A 171 14.36 1.93 5.69
N PHE A 172 15.62 2.22 6.00
CA PHE A 172 16.73 1.42 5.48
C PHE A 172 17.06 0.28 6.44
N ILE A 173 17.33 -0.88 5.86
CA ILE A 173 17.91 -2.02 6.55
C ILE A 173 19.27 -2.26 5.93
N VAL A 174 20.31 -2.06 6.73
CA VAL A 174 21.71 -2.15 6.29
C VAL A 174 22.43 -3.27 7.06
N PRO A 175 23.33 -4.03 6.43
CA PRO A 175 24.19 -4.98 7.15
C PRO A 175 25.05 -4.30 8.22
N HIS A 176 25.30 -5.01 9.33
CA HIS A 176 26.19 -4.55 10.39
C HIS A 176 27.63 -4.36 9.90
N GLY A 177 28.32 -3.36 10.47
CA GLY A 177 29.69 -3.02 10.09
C GLY A 177 29.81 -2.27 8.75
N GLN A 178 28.71 -1.72 8.23
CA GLN A 178 28.74 -0.83 7.07
C GLN A 178 29.12 0.59 7.50
N SER A 179 30.12 1.17 6.83
CA SER A 179 30.54 2.57 6.98
C SER A 179 30.20 3.37 5.72
N PHE A 180 29.88 4.66 5.87
CA PHE A 180 29.78 5.59 4.74
C PHE A 180 31.13 5.89 4.10
N LEU A 181 32.23 5.72 4.85
CA LEU A 181 33.57 6.12 4.43
C LEU A 181 34.11 5.26 3.28
N ASP A 182 33.56 4.06 3.08
CA ASP A 182 34.02 3.13 2.04
C ASP A 182 33.37 3.40 0.66
N GLN A 183 32.51 4.43 0.53
CA GLN A 183 31.74 4.68 -0.69
C GLN A 183 32.30 5.83 -1.54
N ASN A 184 33.29 5.54 -2.39
CA ASN A 184 33.78 6.42 -3.48
C ASN A 184 32.76 6.62 -4.63
N VAL A 185 31.47 6.41 -4.36
CA VAL A 185 30.39 6.37 -5.36
C VAL A 185 30.17 7.73 -6.05
N VAL A 186 30.59 8.83 -5.40
CA VAL A 186 30.37 10.18 -5.92
C VAL A 186 31.19 10.48 -7.18
N GLU A 187 32.29 9.77 -7.41
CA GLU A 187 33.19 10.07 -8.55
C GLU A 187 32.70 9.47 -9.87
N THR A 188 31.90 8.39 -9.85
CA THR A 188 31.51 7.67 -11.09
C THR A 188 30.17 8.13 -11.66
N ALA A 189 29.33 8.79 -10.88
CA ALA A 189 28.01 9.18 -11.32
C ALA A 189 27.97 10.58 -11.99
N GLY A 190 29.08 11.33 -11.95
CA GLY A 190 29.12 12.74 -12.34
C GLY A 190 28.05 13.57 -11.60
N PRO A 191 27.85 14.84 -11.98
CA PRO A 191 26.65 15.56 -11.60
C PRO A 191 25.46 14.93 -12.34
N LEU A 192 24.86 13.88 -11.77
CA LEU A 192 23.57 13.36 -12.21
C LEU A 192 22.57 14.52 -12.19
N ASN A 193 22.19 14.99 -13.37
CA ASN A 193 21.12 15.95 -13.52
C ASN A 193 19.80 15.21 -13.26
N LEU A 194 19.38 15.18 -12.00
CA LEU A 194 18.14 14.54 -11.58
C LEU A 194 16.95 15.37 -12.09
N ASP A 195 16.51 15.09 -13.31
CA ASP A 195 15.32 15.69 -13.89
C ASP A 195 14.21 14.65 -14.11
N CYS A 196 12.98 15.13 -14.11
CA CYS A 196 11.80 14.25 -14.18
C CYS A 196 11.43 13.82 -15.60
N ARG A 197 12.32 14.02 -16.59
CA ARG A 197 12.15 13.47 -17.95
C ARG A 197 12.57 12.01 -18.01
N HIS A 198 13.47 11.60 -17.13
CA HIS A 198 13.87 10.21 -16.96
C HIS A 198 12.86 9.44 -16.11
N SER A 199 12.64 8.19 -16.47
CA SER A 199 11.89 7.23 -15.67
C SER A 199 12.70 6.75 -14.46
N ALA A 200 12.00 6.24 -13.44
CA ALA A 200 12.63 5.64 -12.26
C ALA A 200 13.56 4.47 -12.64
N GLY A 201 13.20 3.69 -13.65
CA GLY A 201 14.03 2.59 -14.16
C GLY A 201 15.33 3.08 -14.80
N GLU A 202 15.28 4.11 -15.65
CA GLU A 202 16.48 4.68 -16.28
C GLU A 202 17.44 5.29 -15.26
N VAL A 203 16.92 6.01 -14.26
CA VAL A 203 17.75 6.56 -13.18
C VAL A 203 18.35 5.44 -12.34
N LEU A 204 17.55 4.43 -12.00
CA LEU A 204 18.02 3.27 -11.25
C LEU A 204 19.13 2.54 -12.01
N GLU A 205 18.95 2.29 -13.30
CA GLU A 205 19.96 1.71 -14.17
C GLU A 205 21.23 2.57 -14.18
N ALA A 206 21.13 3.89 -14.34
CA ALA A 206 22.29 4.78 -14.36
C ALA A 206 23.10 4.77 -13.04
N ILE A 207 22.44 4.78 -11.88
CA ILE A 207 23.11 4.79 -10.56
C ILE A 207 23.61 3.41 -10.12
N THR A 208 23.25 2.36 -10.87
CA THR A 208 23.64 0.96 -10.62
C THR A 208 24.57 0.41 -11.72
N ALA A 209 24.57 1.00 -12.92
CA ALA A 209 25.42 0.68 -14.05
C ALA A 209 26.89 0.93 -13.68
N GLY A 210 27.64 -0.16 -13.52
CA GLY A 210 29.05 -0.14 -13.13
C GLY A 210 29.35 -0.85 -11.80
N ARG A 211 28.34 -1.29 -11.05
CA ARG A 211 28.56 -2.04 -9.79
C ARG A 211 28.36 -3.54 -9.96
N ARG A 212 29.13 -4.31 -9.21
CA ARG A 212 29.02 -5.78 -9.02
C ARG A 212 27.70 -6.18 -8.33
N LEU A 213 26.56 -5.63 -8.72
CA LEU A 213 25.24 -5.92 -8.14
C LEU A 213 24.90 -7.41 -8.20
N LYS A 214 25.34 -8.09 -9.26
CA LYS A 214 25.10 -9.52 -9.45
C LYS A 214 25.84 -10.42 -8.44
N LEU A 215 26.91 -9.94 -7.79
CA LEU A 215 27.70 -10.73 -6.84
C LEU A 215 27.32 -10.41 -5.37
N ALA A 216 27.16 -9.13 -5.02
CA ALA A 216 26.80 -8.71 -3.66
C ALA A 216 25.35 -9.07 -3.28
N ALA A 217 24.42 -9.08 -4.24
CA ALA A 217 23.03 -9.51 -4.01
C ALA A 217 22.88 -11.03 -3.78
N LYS A 218 23.85 -11.83 -4.20
CA LYS A 218 23.87 -13.29 -3.93
C LYS A 218 24.33 -13.61 -2.50
N GLU A 219 25.21 -12.78 -1.92
CA GLU A 219 25.88 -13.07 -0.64
C GLU A 219 25.14 -12.52 0.59
N ALA A 220 24.25 -11.54 0.42
CA ALA A 220 23.40 -11.02 1.48
C ALA A 220 21.94 -10.98 1.03
N ARG A 221 21.26 -12.14 1.03
CA ARG A 221 19.81 -12.14 0.86
C ARG A 221 19.17 -11.34 2.00
N PRO A 222 18.32 -10.35 1.71
CA PRO A 222 17.64 -9.63 2.75
C PRO A 222 16.75 -10.57 3.56
N PRO A 223 16.67 -10.39 4.88
CA PRO A 223 15.71 -11.13 5.70
C PRO A 223 14.29 -10.65 5.38
N ALA A 224 13.57 -11.37 4.50
CA ALA A 224 12.22 -11.00 4.05
C ALA A 224 11.25 -10.77 5.23
N GLY A 225 11.26 -11.65 6.24
CA GLY A 225 10.44 -11.48 7.44
C GLY A 225 10.74 -10.19 8.20
N MET A 226 12.02 -9.86 8.37
CA MET A 226 12.45 -8.61 9.02
C MET A 226 12.06 -7.39 8.20
N LEU A 227 12.25 -7.38 6.87
CA LEU A 227 11.84 -6.24 6.04
C LEU A 227 10.34 -5.97 6.17
N ARG A 228 9.51 -7.03 6.09
CA ARG A 228 8.06 -6.90 6.25
C ARG A 228 7.67 -6.40 7.65
N ASN A 229 8.35 -6.90 8.68
CA ASN A 229 8.15 -6.43 10.04
C ASN A 229 8.53 -4.96 10.21
N VAL A 230 9.67 -4.51 9.68
CA VAL A 230 10.07 -3.10 9.72
C VAL A 230 9.07 -2.24 8.97
N GLY A 231 8.58 -2.68 7.80
CA GLY A 231 7.52 -1.99 7.08
C GLY A 231 6.25 -1.83 7.92
N LEU A 232 5.75 -2.93 8.50
CA LEU A 232 4.54 -2.94 9.33
C LEU A 232 4.70 -2.20 10.66
N GLU A 233 5.89 -2.19 11.26
CA GLU A 233 6.20 -1.49 12.52
C GLU A 233 5.95 0.01 12.38
N HIS A 234 6.25 0.57 11.20
CA HIS A 234 6.03 1.99 10.92
C HIS A 234 4.64 2.28 10.34
N CYS A 235 3.79 1.28 10.16
CA CYS A 235 2.38 1.49 9.86
C CYS A 235 1.58 1.65 11.16
N HIS A 236 1.41 2.89 11.61
CA HIS A 236 0.74 3.22 12.88
C HIS A 236 -0.80 3.27 12.80
N ASN A 237 -1.37 3.15 11.60
CA ASN A 237 -2.82 3.11 11.40
C ASN A 237 -3.45 1.90 12.09
N GLU A 238 -4.73 2.03 12.44
CA GLU A 238 -5.50 0.89 12.94
C GLU A 238 -5.49 -0.27 11.93
N TRP A 239 -5.63 0.04 10.64
CA TRP A 239 -5.61 -0.95 9.56
C TRP A 239 -4.31 -0.91 8.79
N ARG A 240 -3.71 -2.09 8.56
CA ARG A 240 -2.44 -2.24 7.84
C ARG A 240 -2.42 -3.47 6.95
N ALA A 241 -1.62 -3.41 5.88
CA ALA A 241 -1.41 -4.52 4.96
C ALA A 241 0.08 -4.63 4.59
N SER A 242 0.59 -5.86 4.46
CA SER A 242 1.93 -6.11 3.91
C SER A 242 1.79 -6.62 2.48
N ILE A 243 2.13 -5.79 1.51
CA ILE A 243 1.89 -6.05 0.09
C ILE A 243 3.21 -6.11 -0.67
N ASP A 244 3.31 -7.03 -1.62
CA ASP A 244 4.47 -7.16 -2.50
C ASP A 244 4.62 -5.92 -3.38
N PRO A 245 5.86 -5.45 -3.65
CA PRO A 245 6.10 -4.15 -4.28
C PRO A 245 5.55 -4.04 -5.71
N HIS A 246 5.35 -5.16 -6.41
CA HIS A 246 4.82 -5.20 -7.77
C HIS A 246 3.30 -5.37 -7.84
N MET A 247 2.63 -5.52 -6.70
CA MET A 247 1.18 -5.74 -6.63
C MET A 247 0.46 -4.41 -6.40
N LEU A 248 -0.35 -4.00 -7.36
CA LEU A 248 -1.01 -2.70 -7.35
C LEU A 248 -2.50 -2.81 -7.00
N PHE A 249 -3.02 -1.78 -6.35
CA PHE A 249 -4.45 -1.62 -6.15
C PHE A 249 -5.08 -1.09 -7.45
N PRO A 250 -6.26 -1.58 -7.85
CA PRO A 250 -6.93 -1.09 -9.04
C PRO A 250 -7.43 0.34 -8.84
N GLU A 251 -7.45 1.14 -9.91
CA GLU A 251 -7.78 2.57 -9.89
C GLU A 251 -9.12 2.87 -9.20
N THR A 252 -10.12 2.02 -9.41
CA THR A 252 -11.46 2.20 -8.81
C THR A 252 -11.54 1.78 -7.35
N LEU A 253 -10.58 1.02 -6.83
CA LEU A 253 -10.44 0.74 -5.41
C LEU A 253 -9.71 1.90 -4.75
N GLY A 254 -10.39 3.03 -4.68
CA GLY A 254 -9.87 4.21 -4.00
C GLY A 254 -9.75 4.01 -2.49
N ALA A 255 -8.91 4.85 -1.88
CA ALA A 255 -8.78 5.02 -0.43
C ALA A 255 -10.14 5.02 0.29
N ALA A 256 -11.11 5.74 -0.26
CA ALA A 256 -12.45 5.89 0.31
C ALA A 256 -13.22 4.56 0.33
N ALA A 257 -13.20 3.78 -0.75
CA ALA A 257 -13.98 2.55 -0.83
C ALA A 257 -13.54 1.50 0.20
N LEU A 258 -12.22 1.36 0.38
CA LEU A 258 -11.67 0.47 1.41
C LEU A 258 -11.87 1.06 2.82
N ALA A 259 -11.68 2.37 2.99
CA ALA A 259 -11.92 3.03 4.27
C ALA A 259 -13.39 2.92 4.73
N ASP A 260 -14.35 3.11 3.83
CA ASP A 260 -15.79 2.99 4.12
C ASP A 260 -16.13 1.57 4.58
N PHE A 261 -15.57 0.55 3.91
CA PHE A 261 -15.75 -0.84 4.31
C PHE A 261 -15.17 -1.11 5.71
N LEU A 262 -14.00 -0.56 6.02
CA LEU A 262 -13.30 -0.79 7.29
C LEU A 262 -13.90 0.02 8.45
N ALA A 263 -14.42 1.23 8.18
CA ALA A 263 -15.05 2.10 9.18
C ALA A 263 -16.30 1.47 9.82
N THR A 264 -16.94 0.53 9.13
CA THR A 264 -18.11 -0.20 9.64
C THR A 264 -17.77 -1.47 10.42
N ARG A 265 -16.48 -1.77 10.63
CA ARG A 265 -16.02 -2.99 11.31
C ARG A 265 -15.83 -2.74 12.80
N ASP A 266 -16.63 -3.44 13.60
CA ASP A 266 -16.66 -3.32 15.07
C ASP A 266 -15.42 -3.95 15.74
N GLN A 267 -15.28 -3.78 17.07
CA GLN A 267 -14.18 -4.37 17.85
C GLN A 267 -14.08 -5.91 17.71
N GLN A 268 -15.19 -6.59 17.40
CA GLN A 268 -15.19 -8.03 17.09
C GLN A 268 -14.37 -8.42 15.85
N ALA A 269 -13.92 -7.44 15.05
CA ALA A 269 -13.01 -7.66 13.93
C ALA A 269 -11.51 -7.67 14.32
N GLU A 270 -11.15 -7.63 15.61
CA GLU A 270 -9.75 -7.68 16.06
C GLU A 270 -8.97 -8.86 15.47
N LYS A 271 -9.58 -10.05 15.45
CA LYS A 271 -9.00 -11.27 14.86
C LYS A 271 -9.53 -11.53 13.45
N SER A 272 -9.63 -10.49 12.63
CA SER A 272 -10.06 -10.60 11.24
C SER A 272 -8.95 -10.19 10.27
N ALA A 273 -8.76 -11.02 9.25
CA ALA A 273 -7.90 -10.76 8.11
C ALA A 273 -8.74 -10.65 6.84
N PHE A 274 -8.74 -9.47 6.21
CA PHE A 274 -9.48 -9.21 4.99
C PHE A 274 -8.58 -9.47 3.78
N VAL A 275 -8.76 -10.63 3.17
CA VAL A 275 -7.94 -11.15 2.08
C VAL A 275 -8.25 -10.42 0.77
N LEU A 276 -7.20 -9.96 0.10
CA LEU A 276 -7.24 -9.35 -1.22
C LEU A 276 -6.86 -10.42 -2.26
N PRO A 277 -7.76 -10.80 -3.17
CA PRO A 277 -7.41 -11.65 -4.31
C PRO A 277 -6.24 -11.07 -5.12
N GLU A 278 -5.30 -11.91 -5.53
CA GLU A 278 -4.09 -11.50 -6.24
C GLU A 278 -4.05 -12.08 -7.66
N TYR A 279 -3.83 -11.20 -8.64
CA TYR A 279 -3.70 -11.55 -10.05
C TYR A 279 -2.38 -11.03 -10.63
N VAL A 280 -1.88 -11.70 -11.65
CA VAL A 280 -0.72 -11.27 -12.44
C VAL A 280 -1.19 -10.91 -13.84
N LEU A 281 -0.79 -9.73 -14.30
CA LEU A 281 -0.96 -9.29 -15.68
C LEU A 281 0.05 -10.01 -16.57
N VAL A 282 -0.46 -10.79 -17.51
CA VAL A 282 0.34 -11.52 -18.51
C VAL A 282 0.61 -10.64 -19.72
N ARG A 283 -0.40 -9.86 -20.13
CA ARG A 283 -0.34 -8.95 -21.28
C ARG A 283 -1.46 -7.92 -21.21
N GLY A 284 -1.28 -6.79 -21.90
CA GLY A 284 -2.28 -5.74 -21.99
C GLY A 284 -2.16 -4.72 -20.85
N GLU A 285 -3.28 -4.08 -20.51
CA GLU A 285 -3.33 -3.00 -19.52
C GLU A 285 -3.83 -3.48 -18.16
N MET A 286 -3.47 -2.73 -17.12
CA MET A 286 -3.90 -3.00 -15.75
C MET A 286 -5.42 -2.83 -15.63
N PRO A 287 -6.17 -3.84 -15.15
CA PRO A 287 -7.62 -3.74 -15.03
C PRO A 287 -8.02 -2.73 -13.96
N LYS A 288 -8.91 -1.81 -14.33
CA LYS A 288 -9.33 -0.69 -13.46
C LYS A 288 -10.32 -1.10 -12.39
N ASN A 289 -11.08 -2.16 -12.63
CA ASN A 289 -12.12 -2.66 -11.75
C ASN A 289 -12.31 -4.18 -11.93
N ARG A 290 -13.13 -4.77 -11.05
CA ARG A 290 -13.41 -6.21 -11.04
C ARG A 290 -14.01 -6.72 -12.35
N ALA A 291 -14.91 -5.97 -12.98
CA ALA A 291 -15.54 -6.40 -14.23
C ALA A 291 -14.51 -6.51 -15.36
N GLU A 292 -13.60 -5.53 -15.45
CA GLU A 292 -12.50 -5.55 -16.40
C GLU A 292 -11.48 -6.65 -16.08
N LEU A 293 -11.16 -6.87 -14.80
CA LEU A 293 -10.30 -7.97 -14.36
C LEU A 293 -10.86 -9.32 -14.80
N LEU A 294 -12.16 -9.56 -14.62
CA LEU A 294 -12.80 -10.80 -15.03
C LEU A 294 -12.83 -10.94 -16.55
N SER A 295 -13.07 -9.86 -17.29
CA SER A 295 -12.94 -9.86 -18.75
C SER A 295 -11.52 -10.19 -19.20
N HIS A 296 -10.51 -9.58 -18.56
CA HIS A 296 -9.10 -9.84 -18.84
C HIS A 296 -8.73 -11.28 -18.51
N PHE A 297 -9.32 -11.87 -17.47
CA PHE A 297 -9.09 -13.26 -17.10
C PHE A 297 -9.63 -14.21 -18.18
N LEU A 298 -10.86 -13.96 -18.65
CA LEU A 298 -11.46 -14.73 -19.74
C LEU A 298 -10.66 -14.63 -21.05
N ASP A 299 -10.03 -13.48 -21.30
CA ASP A 299 -9.16 -13.24 -22.46
C ASP A 299 -7.72 -13.78 -22.29
N GLY A 300 -7.39 -14.39 -21.14
CA GLY A 300 -6.04 -14.84 -20.81
C GLY A 300 -5.01 -13.71 -20.70
N LYS A 301 -5.47 -12.47 -20.44
CA LYS A 301 -4.63 -11.29 -20.21
C LYS A 301 -4.13 -11.19 -18.77
N VAL A 302 -4.90 -11.73 -17.82
CA VAL A 302 -4.49 -11.89 -16.42
C VAL A 302 -4.68 -13.34 -16.01
N ARG A 303 -3.94 -13.76 -14.97
CA ARG A 303 -4.13 -15.04 -14.30
C ARG A 303 -4.03 -14.89 -12.79
N PRO A 304 -4.60 -15.83 -12.01
CA PRO A 304 -4.25 -16.01 -10.61
C PRO A 304 -2.74 -15.98 -10.35
N LYS A 305 -2.33 -15.32 -9.27
CA LYS A 305 -0.98 -15.49 -8.72
C LYS A 305 -0.86 -16.88 -8.08
N GLY A 306 0.22 -17.61 -8.36
CA GLY A 306 0.44 -18.96 -7.83
C GLY A 306 -0.22 -20.12 -8.62
N ASP A 307 -0.63 -19.90 -9.87
CA ASP A 307 -1.31 -20.91 -10.71
C ASP A 307 -0.43 -22.12 -11.13
N ASN A 308 0.85 -22.12 -10.77
CA ASN A 308 1.76 -23.25 -10.97
C ASN A 308 1.74 -24.13 -9.70
N GLU A 309 0.85 -25.12 -9.68
CA GLU A 309 0.77 -26.23 -8.71
C GLU A 309 0.09 -26.00 -7.33
N GLU A 310 -0.35 -24.79 -6.97
CA GLU A 310 -1.18 -24.60 -5.76
C GLU A 310 -2.68 -24.65 -6.08
N ALA A 311 -3.21 -25.85 -6.31
CA ALA A 311 -4.62 -26.11 -6.66
C ALA A 311 -5.64 -25.37 -5.77
N TYR A 312 -5.26 -25.04 -4.54
CA TYR A 312 -6.11 -24.33 -3.60
C TYR A 312 -6.24 -22.82 -3.86
N ALA A 313 -5.16 -22.10 -4.16
CA ALA A 313 -5.23 -20.67 -4.49
C ALA A 313 -6.11 -20.47 -5.74
N ALA A 314 -5.91 -21.33 -6.74
CA ALA A 314 -6.77 -21.41 -7.93
C ALA A 314 -8.23 -21.71 -7.56
N SER A 315 -8.51 -22.65 -6.64
CA SER A 315 -9.89 -22.96 -6.22
C SER A 315 -10.60 -21.82 -5.49
N LEU A 316 -9.86 -21.05 -4.67
CA LEU A 316 -10.40 -19.87 -3.99
C LEU A 316 -10.72 -18.75 -4.97
N LEU A 317 -9.82 -18.53 -5.93
CA LEU A 317 -10.00 -17.51 -6.96
C LEU A 317 -11.12 -17.89 -7.93
N GLN A 318 -11.27 -19.17 -8.29
CA GLN A 318 -12.44 -19.66 -9.03
C GLN A 318 -13.75 -19.43 -8.28
N ARG A 319 -13.77 -19.68 -6.96
CA ARG A 319 -14.94 -19.36 -6.12
C ARG A 319 -15.22 -17.86 -6.14
N TRP A 320 -14.19 -17.02 -6.04
CA TRP A 320 -14.31 -15.57 -6.07
C TRP A 320 -14.79 -15.03 -7.43
N GLN A 321 -14.32 -15.60 -8.54
CA GLN A 321 -14.79 -15.27 -9.89
C GLN A 321 -16.27 -15.58 -10.07
N ARG A 322 -16.71 -16.74 -9.55
CA ARG A 322 -18.12 -17.16 -9.58
C ARG A 322 -18.98 -16.48 -8.53
N HIS A 323 -18.37 -15.76 -7.58
CA HIS A 323 -19.08 -14.96 -6.60
C HIS A 323 -19.66 -13.74 -7.33
N GLY A 324 -20.76 -14.00 -8.04
CA GLY A 324 -21.50 -13.04 -8.85
C GLY A 324 -22.36 -12.18 -7.95
N THR A 325 -21.78 -11.15 -7.38
CA THR A 325 -22.53 -10.02 -6.83
C THR A 325 -22.86 -9.08 -7.98
N ALA A 326 -24.14 -9.02 -8.31
CA ALA A 326 -24.70 -8.06 -9.25
C ALA A 326 -24.31 -6.63 -8.84
N SER A 327 -23.53 -5.95 -9.69
CA SER A 327 -23.52 -4.50 -9.84
C SER A 327 -23.17 -3.61 -8.63
N SER A 328 -22.78 -4.15 -7.48
CA SER A 328 -22.29 -3.32 -6.37
C SER A 328 -20.88 -2.84 -6.69
N SER A 329 -20.66 -1.53 -6.72
CA SER A 329 -19.33 -0.92 -6.81
C SER A 329 -18.61 -0.85 -5.44
N ARG A 330 -19.25 -1.35 -4.37
CA ARG A 330 -18.73 -1.25 -3.01
C ARG A 330 -17.90 -2.47 -2.65
N VAL A 331 -16.88 -2.24 -1.82
CA VAL A 331 -16.09 -3.30 -1.18
C VAL A 331 -16.99 -4.03 -0.17
N GLN A 332 -16.97 -5.36 -0.21
CA GLN A 332 -17.75 -6.21 0.69
C GLN A 332 -17.06 -7.55 0.93
N VAL A 333 -17.52 -8.33 1.90
CA VAL A 333 -17.01 -9.69 2.09
C VAL A 333 -17.65 -10.60 1.06
N ALA A 334 -16.84 -11.27 0.25
CA ALA A 334 -17.27 -12.31 -0.67
C ALA A 334 -17.68 -13.57 0.12
N PHE A 335 -16.72 -14.09 0.89
CA PHE A 335 -16.93 -15.28 1.72
C PHE A 335 -15.85 -15.39 2.78
N LYS A 336 -16.19 -16.13 3.84
CA LYS A 336 -15.24 -16.56 4.87
C LYS A 336 -14.47 -17.80 4.39
N LEU A 337 -13.17 -17.87 4.66
CA LEU A 337 -12.36 -19.08 4.51
C LEU A 337 -12.62 -20.00 5.72
N LEU A 338 -13.09 -21.21 5.45
CA LEU A 338 -13.41 -22.21 6.49
C LEU A 338 -12.30 -23.24 6.69
N LYS A 339 -11.47 -23.45 5.67
CA LYS A 339 -10.34 -24.37 5.70
C LYS A 339 -9.18 -23.72 5.00
N PHE A 340 -7.99 -23.84 5.53
CA PHE A 340 -6.78 -23.25 4.97
C PHE A 340 -5.96 -24.31 4.21
N ASN A 341 -5.17 -23.88 3.24
CA ASN A 341 -4.10 -24.70 2.66
C ASN A 341 -2.79 -24.02 2.96
N PHE A 342 -1.84 -24.79 3.48
CA PHE A 342 -0.54 -24.30 3.92
C PHE A 342 0.36 -23.73 2.83
N ALA A 343 0.03 -23.93 1.56
CA ALA A 343 0.67 -23.28 0.43
C ALA A 343 0.06 -21.90 0.10
N PHE A 344 -1.09 -21.53 0.67
CA PHE A 344 -1.73 -20.25 0.38
C PHE A 344 -0.99 -19.07 1.04
N GLN A 345 -0.52 -18.13 0.21
CA GLN A 345 0.20 -16.91 0.60
C GLN A 345 -0.65 -15.64 0.36
N PRO A 346 -1.72 -15.40 1.12
CA PRO A 346 -2.60 -14.26 0.86
C PRO A 346 -1.96 -12.92 1.21
N ALA A 347 -2.19 -11.93 0.35
CA ALA A 347 -2.25 -10.53 0.76
C ALA A 347 -3.54 -10.25 1.57
N PHE A 348 -3.42 -9.55 2.70
CA PHE A 348 -4.58 -9.18 3.51
C PHE A 348 -4.39 -7.86 4.26
N VAL A 349 -5.52 -7.24 4.61
CA VAL A 349 -5.62 -6.11 5.54
C VAL A 349 -5.98 -6.65 6.92
N THR A 350 -5.25 -6.24 7.95
CA THR A 350 -5.50 -6.61 9.37
C THR A 350 -5.47 -5.39 10.26
N LYS A 351 -6.04 -5.52 11.47
CA LYS A 351 -5.81 -4.52 12.51
C LYS A 351 -4.36 -4.53 13.01
N LEU A 352 -3.95 -3.43 13.63
CA LEU A 352 -2.73 -3.35 14.42
C LEU A 352 -2.72 -4.47 15.48
N GLY A 353 -1.56 -5.11 15.67
CA GLY A 353 -1.42 -6.22 16.61
C GLY A 353 -1.49 -7.61 15.98
N SER A 354 -1.69 -7.71 14.66
CA SER A 354 -1.48 -8.97 13.94
C SER A 354 -0.07 -9.54 14.18
N PRO A 355 0.09 -10.88 14.29
CA PRO A 355 1.37 -11.54 14.48
C PRO A 355 2.44 -11.04 13.50
N ARG A 356 3.67 -10.95 13.99
CA ARG A 356 4.83 -10.58 13.18
C ARG A 356 5.21 -11.73 12.25
N PHE A 357 5.88 -11.40 11.15
CA PHE A 357 6.59 -12.38 10.34
C PHE A 357 7.76 -12.94 11.16
N ASP A 358 8.05 -14.23 11.01
CA ASP A 358 9.21 -14.83 11.64
C ASP A 358 10.50 -14.40 10.92
N GLU A 359 11.34 -13.66 11.64
CA GLU A 359 12.56 -13.04 11.10
C GLU A 359 13.69 -14.05 10.83
N ARG A 360 13.54 -15.33 11.24
CA ARG A 360 14.46 -16.42 10.89
C ARG A 360 14.43 -16.71 9.39
N TYR A 361 13.30 -16.48 8.73
CA TYR A 361 13.12 -16.81 7.32
C TYR A 361 13.48 -15.63 6.41
N SER A 362 14.53 -15.84 5.60
CA SER A 362 14.95 -14.89 4.58
C SER A 362 14.20 -15.06 3.25
N GLN A 363 13.53 -16.18 3.04
CA GLN A 363 12.72 -16.45 1.86
C GLN A 363 11.33 -15.83 2.02
N ASP A 364 10.84 -15.13 0.99
CA ASP A 364 9.58 -14.39 1.06
C ASP A 364 8.37 -15.30 1.35
N ALA A 365 8.30 -16.45 0.67
CA ALA A 365 7.22 -17.42 0.85
C ALA A 365 7.16 -17.94 2.31
N MET A 366 8.30 -18.39 2.86
CA MET A 366 8.38 -18.89 4.24
C MET A 366 7.99 -17.82 5.27
N ALA A 367 8.43 -16.57 5.05
CA ALA A 367 8.02 -15.47 5.90
C ALA A 367 6.49 -15.31 5.90
N LYS A 368 5.85 -15.25 4.73
CA LYS A 368 4.38 -15.17 4.61
C LYS A 368 3.66 -16.33 5.29
N PHE A 369 4.14 -17.56 5.07
CA PHE A 369 3.56 -18.75 5.72
C PHE A 369 3.63 -18.67 7.24
N SER A 370 4.77 -18.26 7.80
CA SER A 370 4.94 -18.17 9.26
C SER A 370 3.89 -17.26 9.90
N GLN A 371 3.65 -16.07 9.32
CA GLN A 371 2.66 -15.13 9.85
C GLN A 371 1.24 -15.72 9.79
N VAL A 372 0.88 -16.33 8.66
CA VAL A 372 -0.43 -16.94 8.49
C VAL A 372 -0.67 -18.05 9.51
N TYR A 373 0.35 -18.86 9.81
CA TYR A 373 0.18 -19.97 10.75
C TYR A 373 0.03 -19.47 12.17
N GLU A 374 0.83 -18.49 12.57
CA GLU A 374 0.69 -17.78 13.85
C GLU A 374 -0.71 -17.16 13.99
N MET A 375 -1.23 -16.56 12.92
CA MET A 375 -2.60 -16.03 12.90
C MET A 375 -3.66 -17.11 13.09
N LEU A 376 -3.52 -18.26 12.42
CA LEU A 376 -4.45 -19.39 12.57
C LEU A 376 -4.41 -19.95 14.00
N MET A 377 -3.23 -20.08 14.62
CA MET A 377 -3.09 -20.50 16.02
C MET A 377 -3.81 -19.56 16.99
N GLN A 378 -3.86 -18.27 16.65
CA GLN A 378 -4.50 -17.22 17.44
C GLN A 378 -5.98 -16.98 17.08
N ASP A 379 -6.64 -17.91 16.39
CA ASP A 379 -8.05 -17.87 16.00
C ASP A 379 -8.44 -16.75 15.01
N TYR A 380 -7.48 -16.25 14.22
CA TYR A 380 -7.81 -15.30 13.16
C TYR A 380 -8.75 -15.90 12.11
N GLN A 381 -9.73 -15.10 11.71
CA GLN A 381 -10.71 -15.44 10.70
C GLN A 381 -10.39 -14.70 9.40
N PHE A 382 -10.34 -15.43 8.30
CA PHE A 382 -9.99 -14.87 7.00
C PHE A 382 -11.25 -14.66 6.14
N TYR A 383 -11.43 -13.45 5.66
CA TYR A 383 -12.58 -13.01 4.86
C TYR A 383 -12.08 -12.51 3.51
N VAL A 384 -12.42 -13.21 2.43
CA VAL A 384 -12.06 -12.78 1.08
C VAL A 384 -12.93 -11.60 0.69
N LEU A 385 -12.30 -10.50 0.28
CA LEU A 385 -13.00 -9.30 -0.16
C LEU A 385 -13.44 -9.42 -1.61
N ASP A 386 -14.61 -8.83 -1.89
CA ASP A 386 -15.15 -8.58 -3.21
C ASP A 386 -14.98 -7.11 -3.56
N ASN A 387 -14.77 -6.82 -4.85
CA ASN A 387 -14.40 -5.49 -5.38
C ASN A 387 -13.16 -4.86 -4.75
N ALA A 388 -12.35 -5.62 -4.02
CA ALA A 388 -11.02 -5.23 -3.57
C ALA A 388 -10.05 -6.36 -3.91
N TYR A 389 -9.09 -6.10 -4.81
CA TYR A 389 -8.11 -7.07 -5.29
C TYR A 389 -6.78 -6.36 -5.55
N LEU A 390 -5.75 -7.15 -5.85
CA LEU A 390 -4.45 -6.66 -6.31
C LEU A 390 -4.12 -7.25 -7.68
N CYS A 391 -3.46 -6.47 -8.52
CA CYS A 391 -2.95 -6.95 -9.79
C CYS A 391 -1.53 -6.43 -10.03
N GLY A 392 -0.60 -7.31 -10.39
CA GLY A 392 0.81 -6.96 -10.57
C GLY A 392 1.37 -7.31 -11.94
N TYR A 393 2.46 -6.63 -12.32
CA TYR A 393 3.13 -6.81 -13.61
C TYR A 393 4.11 -7.99 -13.66
N ARG A 394 4.52 -8.51 -12.50
CA ARG A 394 5.50 -9.58 -12.38
C ARG A 394 4.90 -10.71 -11.55
N ASP A 395 5.04 -11.93 -12.05
CA ASP A 395 5.03 -13.07 -11.16
C ASP A 395 6.47 -13.21 -10.68
N GLU A 396 6.73 -12.90 -9.42
CA GLU A 396 7.94 -13.43 -8.77
C GLU A 396 7.70 -14.93 -8.61
N ILE A 397 7.85 -15.67 -9.72
CA ILE A 397 8.11 -17.09 -9.65
C ILE A 397 9.42 -17.15 -8.88
N SER A 398 9.36 -17.49 -7.60
CA SER A 398 10.52 -18.03 -6.91
C SER A 398 10.95 -19.24 -7.73
N THR A 399 11.90 -19.03 -8.65
CA THR A 399 12.50 -20.07 -9.49
C THR A 399 13.36 -21.04 -8.69
N THR A 400 13.37 -20.92 -7.36
CA THR A 400 13.93 -21.91 -6.47
C THR A 400 12.93 -23.05 -6.30
N PRO A 401 13.28 -24.30 -6.68
CA PRO A 401 12.46 -25.46 -6.40
C PRO A 401 12.33 -25.57 -4.88
N LEU A 402 11.17 -25.17 -4.37
CA LEU A 402 10.88 -25.04 -2.95
C LEU A 402 10.55 -26.40 -2.31
N SER A 403 10.40 -27.50 -3.04
CA SER A 403 9.67 -28.66 -2.50
C SER A 403 10.30 -29.27 -1.24
N SER A 404 11.63 -29.46 -1.17
CA SER A 404 12.27 -30.04 0.03
C SER A 404 12.37 -29.05 1.18
N ASP A 405 12.86 -27.83 0.92
CA ASP A 405 13.07 -26.81 1.97
C ASP A 405 11.73 -26.31 2.53
N LEU A 406 10.72 -26.18 1.68
CA LEU A 406 9.37 -25.79 2.07
C LEU A 406 8.68 -26.90 2.86
N HIS A 407 8.88 -28.18 2.48
CA HIS A 407 8.37 -29.30 3.25
C HIS A 407 9.00 -29.36 4.64
N ILE A 408 10.33 -29.27 4.74
CA ILE A 408 11.06 -29.22 6.02
C ILE A 408 10.59 -28.02 6.86
N PHE A 409 10.39 -26.86 6.24
CA PHE A 409 9.83 -25.69 6.90
C PHE A 409 8.44 -25.97 7.46
N HIS A 410 7.53 -26.53 6.65
CA HIS A 410 6.18 -26.82 7.11
C HIS A 410 6.21 -27.78 8.29
N GLU A 411 6.97 -28.89 8.21
CA GLU A 411 7.05 -29.85 9.32
C GLU A 411 7.64 -29.24 10.60
N SER A 412 8.79 -28.58 10.50
CA SER A 412 9.49 -28.01 11.66
C SER A 412 8.70 -26.86 12.30
N HIS A 413 8.17 -25.95 11.50
CA HIS A 413 7.44 -24.78 11.99
C HIS A 413 6.09 -25.19 12.58
N LEU A 414 5.36 -26.13 11.96
CA LEU A 414 4.12 -26.65 12.54
C LEU A 414 4.36 -27.36 13.87
N SER A 415 5.43 -28.16 13.98
CA SER A 415 5.79 -28.81 15.25
C SER A 415 6.07 -27.81 16.36
N GLU A 416 6.78 -26.72 16.03
CA GLU A 416 7.02 -25.62 16.97
C GLU A 416 5.71 -24.95 17.41
N LEU A 417 4.80 -24.67 16.47
CA LEU A 417 3.51 -24.06 16.77
C LEU A 417 2.62 -24.96 17.63
N ILE A 418 2.56 -26.26 17.33
CA ILE A 418 1.85 -27.25 18.16
C ILE A 418 2.38 -27.22 19.58
N SER A 419 3.70 -27.25 19.76
CA SER A 419 4.32 -27.22 21.08
C SER A 419 4.06 -25.90 21.81
N ARG A 420 4.04 -24.77 21.10
CA ARG A 420 3.87 -23.44 21.71
C ARG A 420 2.43 -23.15 22.10
N TYR A 421 1.46 -23.55 21.27
CA TYR A 421 0.05 -23.21 21.44
C TYR A 421 -0.79 -24.35 22.00
N GLU A 422 -0.23 -25.56 22.15
CA GLU A 422 -0.94 -26.77 22.58
C GLU A 422 -2.22 -27.04 21.76
N ARG A 423 -2.16 -26.73 20.46
CA ARG A 423 -3.27 -26.84 19.50
C ARG A 423 -2.80 -27.54 18.24
N ASP A 424 -3.69 -28.30 17.60
CA ASP A 424 -3.43 -28.96 16.33
C ASP A 424 -3.84 -28.08 15.13
N PRO A 425 -2.88 -27.49 14.38
CA PRO A 425 -3.16 -26.76 13.13
C PRO A 425 -3.87 -27.62 12.10
N LEU A 426 -3.66 -28.94 12.12
CA LEU A 426 -4.12 -29.86 11.09
C LEU A 426 -5.65 -29.95 11.07
N ALA A 427 -6.33 -29.66 12.19
CA ALA A 427 -7.78 -29.54 12.25
C ALA A 427 -8.34 -28.42 11.35
N LEU A 428 -7.52 -27.40 11.03
CA LEU A 428 -7.90 -26.26 10.19
C LEU A 428 -7.62 -26.51 8.69
N LEU A 429 -7.08 -27.68 8.32
CA LEU A 429 -6.64 -27.99 6.96
C LEU A 429 -7.68 -28.70 6.09
N LYS A 430 -7.55 -28.49 4.78
CA LYS A 430 -8.04 -29.48 3.81
C LYS A 430 -7.03 -30.62 3.69
N HIS A 431 -7.51 -31.86 3.80
CA HIS A 431 -6.71 -33.09 3.68
C HIS A 431 -6.03 -33.29 2.30
N ASP A 432 -6.31 -32.46 1.30
CA ASP A 432 -6.05 -32.77 -0.10
C ASP A 432 -4.58 -32.72 -0.54
N HIS A 433 -3.66 -32.11 0.22
CA HIS A 433 -2.22 -32.08 -0.09
C HIS A 433 -1.34 -32.93 0.83
N MET A 434 -1.90 -33.51 1.89
CA MET A 434 -1.20 -34.44 2.77
C MET A 434 -1.27 -35.88 2.24
N ARG A 435 -1.24 -36.07 0.91
CA ARG A 435 -1.30 -37.39 0.26
C ARG A 435 0.08 -38.01 0.02
N HIS A 436 1.17 -37.35 0.40
CA HIS A 436 2.51 -37.93 0.35
C HIS A 436 3.11 -37.90 1.76
N GLY A 437 3.03 -39.05 2.45
CA GLY A 437 3.72 -39.31 3.71
C GLY A 437 2.94 -38.95 4.96
N ASN A 438 2.65 -39.98 5.76
CA ASN A 438 1.98 -39.90 7.06
C ASN A 438 2.69 -38.97 8.04
N LEU A 439 2.18 -37.74 8.20
CA LEU A 439 2.47 -36.89 9.36
C LEU A 439 1.59 -37.25 10.56
N ARG A 440 0.36 -37.75 10.33
CA ARG A 440 -0.55 -38.16 11.41
C ARG A 440 -0.09 -39.40 12.18
N GLU A 441 0.62 -40.33 11.54
CA GLU A 441 1.15 -41.53 12.24
C GLU A 441 2.48 -41.26 12.95
N LYS A 442 3.14 -40.13 12.71
CA LYS A 442 4.41 -39.79 13.38
C LYS A 442 4.24 -39.00 14.67
N TYR A 443 3.06 -38.40 14.89
CA TYR A 443 2.86 -37.40 15.96
C TYR A 443 1.54 -37.57 16.75
N VAL A 444 0.89 -38.74 16.65
CA VAL A 444 -0.21 -39.16 17.57
C VAL A 444 0.29 -40.30 18.45
#